data_AF-A0A0N0ZW00-F1
#
_entry.id   AF-A0A0N0ZW00-F1
#
_cell.length_a   1.000
_cell.length_b   1.000
_cell.length_c   1.000
_cell.angle_alpha   90.00
_cell.angle_beta   90.00
_cell.angle_gamma   90.00
#
_symmetry.space_group_name_H-M   'P 1'
#
loop_
_entity.id
_entity.type
_entity.pdbx_description
1 polymer ?
#
loop_
_entity_poly.entity_id
_entity_poly.type
_entity_poly.pdbx_seq_one_letter_code
_entity_poly.pdbx_strand_id
1 'polypeptide(L)'
;MRIYLTFLFLFLFIGISGQLGRRDKLECSIKKFRTYCMENPGKNISEISFSKGLKFFGRYEDFKDEFSEYLISTKKKDITCFPSTKDSIRYDEYGQNKVWSYNEKDGWPFYYSYSRKFSYKGTVENIKFPDYYQYNPASQKNYLIFYSKEQENNKSYEVFFNVFNDSDQLIYTFHQRENEFDEYTFHEAEDGPFYKKSVYKNGKLFSELRIARHYETGFKKDIKQYNLTKSYIMNEKGIPVLVQSKFAEGKTDCNCSKGYITKIRYKPEEACDNGIILD
;
A
#
# COMPACT_ATOMS: atom_id res chain seq x y z
N MET A 1 66.60 -17.03 -1.31
CA MET A 1 66.05 -17.90 -2.37
C MET A 1 64.55 -17.60 -2.49
N ARG A 2 64.11 -17.03 -3.61
CA ARG A 2 62.69 -16.86 -3.96
C ARG A 2 62.23 -18.12 -4.71
N ILE A 3 61.07 -18.67 -4.36
CA ILE A 3 60.20 -19.39 -5.30
C ILE A 3 58.75 -18.96 -5.01
N TYR A 4 58.08 -18.56 -6.08
CA TYR A 4 56.66 -18.17 -6.18
C TYR A 4 55.85 -19.32 -6.81
N LEU A 5 54.51 -19.17 -6.77
CA LEU A 5 53.44 -19.93 -7.47
C LEU A 5 53.05 -21.28 -6.81
N THR A 6 51.77 -21.64 -6.65
CA THR A 6 50.60 -21.40 -7.50
C THR A 6 49.27 -21.48 -6.72
N PHE A 7 48.28 -20.70 -7.18
CA PHE A 7 46.85 -20.75 -6.89
C PHE A 7 46.19 -22.11 -7.20
N LEU A 8 45.14 -22.51 -6.47
CA LEU A 8 43.79 -22.72 -7.04
C LEU A 8 42.72 -22.88 -5.94
N PHE A 9 41.66 -22.05 -6.05
CA PHE A 9 40.27 -22.28 -5.66
C PHE A 9 39.96 -23.20 -4.46
N LEU A 10 39.49 -22.60 -3.36
CA LEU A 10 38.38 -23.19 -2.62
C LEU A 10 37.25 -22.17 -2.47
N PHE A 11 36.08 -22.64 -2.89
CA PHE A 11 34.84 -21.94 -3.09
C PHE A 11 34.32 -21.21 -1.85
N LEU A 12 33.81 -20.00 -2.10
CA LEU A 12 32.47 -19.56 -1.70
C LEU A 12 31.85 -20.28 -0.49
N PHE A 13 32.12 -19.76 0.71
CA PHE A 13 31.09 -19.69 1.74
C PHE A 13 30.60 -18.25 1.83
N ILE A 14 29.85 -17.82 0.80
CA ILE A 14 28.80 -16.82 1.01
C ILE A 14 27.74 -17.54 1.83
N GLY A 15 27.97 -17.61 3.14
CA GLY A 15 26.98 -18.07 4.09
C GLY A 15 25.79 -17.12 4.00
N ILE A 16 24.74 -17.59 3.32
CA ILE A 16 23.39 -17.04 3.27
C ILE A 16 22.87 -17.00 4.71
N SER A 17 23.29 -15.99 5.47
CA SER A 17 22.94 -15.77 6.88
C SER A 17 22.11 -14.48 7.05
N GLY A 18 21.49 -13.99 5.97
CA GLY A 18 20.67 -12.78 5.98
C GLY A 18 19.16 -13.00 6.10
N GLN A 19 18.65 -14.24 5.96
CA GLN A 19 17.19 -14.47 5.84
C GLN A 19 16.50 -15.10 7.05
N LEU A 20 17.24 -15.71 8.01
CA LEU A 20 16.60 -16.24 9.23
C LEU A 20 16.21 -15.14 10.22
N GLY A 21 17.02 -14.09 10.38
CA GLY A 21 16.81 -13.07 11.41
C GLY A 21 15.59 -12.15 11.22
N ARG A 22 15.01 -12.08 10.01
CA ARG A 22 13.80 -11.27 9.74
C ARG A 22 12.50 -12.01 10.06
N ARG A 23 12.51 -13.35 10.07
CA ARG A 23 11.29 -14.17 10.28
C ARG A 23 10.81 -14.12 11.73
N ASP A 24 11.72 -14.15 12.70
CA ASP A 24 11.38 -14.15 14.14
C ASP A 24 11.16 -12.74 14.73
N LYS A 25 11.72 -11.69 14.11
CA LYS A 25 11.53 -10.29 14.56
C LYS A 25 10.08 -9.79 14.41
N LEU A 26 9.34 -10.35 13.45
CA LEU A 26 7.91 -10.06 13.27
C LEU A 26 7.07 -10.56 14.44
N GLU A 27 7.39 -11.76 14.91
CA GLU A 27 6.63 -12.51 15.93
C GLU A 27 6.78 -11.86 17.32
N CYS A 28 7.93 -11.25 17.62
CA CYS A 28 8.17 -10.65 18.93
C CYS A 28 7.74 -9.18 19.03
N SER A 29 7.79 -8.43 17.93
CA SER A 29 7.51 -6.98 17.96
C SER A 29 6.03 -6.63 18.02
N ILE A 30 5.11 -7.45 17.49
CA ILE A 30 3.67 -7.14 17.49
C ILE A 30 2.95 -7.93 18.57
N LYS A 31 2.47 -7.22 19.59
CA LYS A 31 1.67 -7.79 20.70
C LYS A 31 0.22 -8.02 20.30
N LYS A 32 -0.35 -7.15 19.46
CA LYS A 32 -1.77 -7.23 19.07
C LYS A 32 -1.99 -6.55 17.73
N PHE A 33 -2.64 -7.24 16.82
CA PHE A 33 -3.16 -6.69 15.57
C PHE A 33 -4.64 -7.07 15.47
N ARG A 34 -5.52 -6.08 15.45
CA ARG A 34 -6.97 -6.28 15.32
C ARG A 34 -7.60 -5.23 14.42
N THR A 35 -8.29 -5.67 13.38
CA THR A 35 -9.24 -4.82 12.63
C THR A 35 -10.66 -5.14 13.05
N TYR A 36 -11.47 -4.10 13.25
CA TYR A 36 -12.89 -4.22 13.56
C TYR A 36 -13.72 -3.24 12.74
N CYS A 37 -15.00 -3.57 12.62
CA CYS A 37 -15.96 -2.70 11.98
C CYS A 37 -16.30 -1.49 12.83
N MET A 38 -16.33 -0.29 12.23
CA MET A 38 -16.76 0.91 12.95
C MET A 38 -18.22 0.81 13.44
N GLU A 39 -19.05 0.04 12.74
CA GLU A 39 -20.45 -0.20 13.08
C GLU A 39 -20.62 -1.27 14.17
N ASN A 40 -19.72 -2.24 14.21
CA ASN A 40 -19.77 -3.36 15.13
C ASN A 40 -18.34 -3.72 15.61
N PRO A 41 -17.88 -3.12 16.72
CA PRO A 41 -16.54 -3.35 17.26
C PRO A 41 -16.27 -4.79 17.71
N GLY A 42 -17.30 -5.63 17.84
CA GLY A 42 -17.21 -7.01 18.33
C GLY A 42 -16.94 -8.07 17.26
N LYS A 43 -17.07 -7.74 15.96
CA LYS A 43 -16.87 -8.70 14.87
C LYS A 43 -15.43 -8.60 14.33
N ASN A 44 -14.67 -9.69 14.46
CA ASN A 44 -13.38 -9.85 13.77
C ASN A 44 -13.63 -10.02 12.26
N ILE A 45 -12.82 -9.35 11.43
CA ILE A 45 -13.03 -9.30 9.98
C ILE A 45 -12.40 -10.49 9.27
N SER A 46 -11.19 -10.88 9.63
CA SER A 46 -10.49 -12.02 9.04
C SER A 46 -9.42 -12.52 10.01
N GLU A 47 -9.00 -13.78 9.87
CA GLU A 47 -7.99 -14.41 10.71
C GLU A 47 -6.79 -14.86 9.85
N ILE A 48 -5.60 -14.49 10.30
CA ILE A 48 -4.32 -14.94 9.76
C ILE A 48 -3.62 -15.73 10.86
N SER A 49 -3.37 -17.01 10.60
CA SER A 49 -2.58 -17.86 11.49
C SER A 49 -1.13 -17.93 11.00
N PHE A 50 -0.18 -18.08 11.91
CA PHE A 50 1.21 -18.37 11.57
C PHE A 50 1.60 -19.76 12.11
N SER A 51 2.57 -20.41 11.45
CA SER A 51 3.04 -21.77 11.74
C SER A 51 3.44 -22.05 13.19
N LYS A 52 3.68 -21.03 14.03
CA LYS A 52 3.98 -21.16 15.47
C LYS A 52 2.75 -20.93 16.38
N GLY A 53 1.53 -20.92 15.84
CA GLY A 53 0.29 -20.79 16.62
C GLY A 53 -0.19 -19.36 16.90
N LEU A 54 0.58 -18.33 16.51
CA LEU A 54 0.14 -16.94 16.60
C LEU A 54 -0.99 -16.66 15.59
N LYS A 55 -2.07 -16.05 16.09
CA LYS A 55 -3.25 -15.68 15.32
C LYS A 55 -3.45 -14.18 15.39
N PHE A 56 -3.45 -13.53 14.24
CA PHE A 56 -3.78 -12.11 14.11
C PHE A 56 -5.10 -11.96 13.36
N PHE A 57 -5.87 -10.92 13.71
CA PHE A 57 -7.17 -10.69 13.09
C PHE A 57 -7.16 -9.37 12.34
N GLY A 58 -7.51 -9.36 11.07
CA GLY A 58 -7.68 -8.12 10.33
C GLY A 58 -7.46 -8.24 8.83
N ARG A 59 -7.67 -7.13 8.13
CA ARG A 59 -7.73 -7.12 6.66
C ARG A 59 -6.35 -7.28 6.03
N TYR A 60 -6.27 -8.01 4.93
CA TYR A 60 -5.04 -8.24 4.20
C TYR A 60 -4.33 -6.94 3.81
N GLU A 61 -5.08 -5.92 3.42
CA GLU A 61 -4.55 -4.61 3.04
C GLU A 61 -3.81 -3.95 4.21
N ASP A 62 -4.40 -4.00 5.41
CA ASP A 62 -3.77 -3.45 6.62
C ASP A 62 -2.48 -4.24 6.98
N PHE A 63 -2.48 -5.56 6.74
CA PHE A 63 -1.28 -6.38 6.92
C PHE A 63 -0.19 -6.05 5.90
N LYS A 64 -0.56 -5.82 4.64
CA LYS A 64 0.36 -5.41 3.56
C LYS A 64 0.98 -4.04 3.83
N ASP A 65 0.26 -3.14 4.48
CA ASP A 65 0.83 -1.86 4.90
C ASP A 65 1.84 -2.01 6.06
N GLU A 66 1.74 -3.05 6.88
CA GLU A 66 2.74 -3.35 7.92
C GLU A 66 3.93 -4.17 7.41
N PHE A 67 3.72 -5.01 6.40
CA PHE A 67 4.66 -6.07 6.04
C PHE A 67 4.89 -6.15 4.54
N SER A 68 6.09 -6.61 4.15
CA SER A 68 6.38 -6.80 2.73
C SER A 68 5.47 -7.86 2.11
N GLU A 69 5.07 -7.65 0.86
CA GLU A 69 4.32 -8.63 0.06
C GLU A 69 5.02 -9.99 0.02
N TYR A 70 6.36 -9.99 -0.04
CA TYR A 70 7.16 -11.21 0.04
C TYR A 70 6.85 -12.01 1.30
N LEU A 71 6.87 -11.36 2.47
CA LEU A 71 6.62 -12.03 3.74
C LEU A 71 5.21 -12.61 3.80
N ILE A 72 4.21 -11.83 3.37
CA ILE A 72 2.82 -12.25 3.31
C ILE A 72 2.62 -13.43 2.36
N SER A 73 3.23 -13.38 1.17
CA SER A 73 3.12 -14.43 0.15
C SER A 73 3.67 -15.78 0.65
N THR A 74 4.75 -15.78 1.45
CA THR A 74 5.30 -17.00 2.05
C THR A 74 4.40 -17.63 3.12
N LYS A 75 3.43 -16.88 3.65
CA LYS A 75 2.48 -17.30 4.71
C LYS A 75 1.04 -17.39 4.20
N LYS A 76 0.85 -17.29 2.89
CA LYS A 76 -0.46 -17.18 2.21
C LYS A 76 -1.40 -18.37 2.41
N LYS A 77 -0.89 -19.56 2.75
CA LYS A 77 -1.71 -20.76 3.02
C LYS A 77 -2.58 -20.63 4.29
N ASP A 78 -2.24 -19.71 5.17
CA ASP A 78 -2.86 -19.57 6.51
C ASP A 78 -3.81 -18.36 6.62
N ILE A 79 -4.15 -17.74 5.48
CA ILE A 79 -5.00 -16.56 5.38
C ILE A 79 -6.40 -17.00 4.94
N THR A 80 -7.39 -16.84 5.82
CA THR A 80 -8.80 -17.06 5.47
C THR A 80 -9.46 -15.70 5.17
N CYS A 81 -10.23 -15.64 4.07
CA CYS A 81 -10.99 -14.47 3.56
C CYS A 81 -10.33 -13.54 2.51
N PHE A 82 -9.33 -13.96 1.74
CA PHE A 82 -8.83 -13.14 0.60
C PHE A 82 -8.65 -13.96 -0.68
N PRO A 83 -9.10 -13.44 -1.85
CA PRO A 83 -8.86 -14.10 -3.12
C PRO A 83 -7.35 -14.18 -3.38
N SER A 84 -6.89 -15.39 -3.67
CA SER A 84 -5.49 -15.68 -3.96
C SER A 84 -5.05 -15.01 -5.27
N THR A 85 -4.53 -13.78 -5.25
CA THR A 85 -3.95 -13.18 -6.47
C THR A 85 -2.54 -13.70 -6.70
N LYS A 86 -2.30 -14.30 -7.86
CA LYS A 86 -0.95 -14.64 -8.33
C LYS A 86 -0.39 -13.40 -9.03
N ASP A 87 0.14 -12.47 -8.25
CA ASP A 87 0.80 -11.30 -8.82
C ASP A 87 2.26 -11.67 -9.15
N SER A 88 2.70 -11.35 -10.37
CA SER A 88 4.12 -11.44 -10.75
C SER A 88 4.65 -10.06 -11.09
N ILE A 89 5.74 -9.67 -10.42
CA ILE A 89 6.49 -8.44 -10.69
C ILE A 89 7.70 -8.81 -11.54
N ARG A 90 7.89 -8.15 -12.69
CA ARG A 90 9.11 -8.29 -13.50
C ARG A 90 9.80 -6.93 -13.62
N TYR A 91 11.11 -6.95 -13.46
CA TYR A 91 12.01 -5.81 -13.63
C TYR A 91 12.62 -5.89 -15.03
N ASP A 92 12.82 -4.76 -15.70
CA ASP A 92 13.64 -4.72 -16.92
C ASP A 92 15.11 -5.09 -16.62
N GLU A 93 15.83 -5.58 -17.64
CA GLU A 93 17.22 -6.07 -17.54
C GLU A 93 18.24 -4.98 -17.13
N TYR A 94 17.83 -3.71 -17.07
CA TYR A 94 18.69 -2.58 -16.76
C TYR A 94 18.43 -1.95 -15.39
N GLY A 95 17.47 -2.48 -14.62
CA GLY A 95 17.19 -2.04 -13.26
C GLY A 95 16.72 -0.60 -13.16
N GLN A 96 16.29 0.02 -14.28
CA GLN A 96 15.93 1.42 -14.32
C GLN A 96 14.73 1.64 -15.25
N ASN A 97 13.57 1.81 -14.60
CA ASN A 97 12.42 2.62 -15.02
C ASN A 97 11.20 1.91 -15.62
N LYS A 98 11.20 0.59 -15.87
CA LYS A 98 9.98 -0.11 -16.28
C LYS A 98 9.76 -1.39 -15.48
N VAL A 99 8.95 -1.27 -14.45
CA VAL A 99 8.38 -2.43 -13.75
C VAL A 99 7.01 -2.69 -14.38
N TRP A 100 6.63 -3.96 -14.54
CA TRP A 100 5.22 -4.28 -14.77
C TRP A 100 4.75 -5.35 -13.80
N SER A 101 3.47 -5.24 -13.43
CA SER A 101 2.76 -6.23 -12.63
C SER A 101 1.56 -6.73 -13.40
N TYR A 102 1.33 -8.03 -13.41
CA TYR A 102 0.13 -8.62 -13.99
C TYR A 102 -0.65 -9.34 -12.91
N ASN A 103 -1.94 -9.04 -12.85
CA ASN A 103 -2.92 -9.72 -12.03
C ASN A 103 -3.83 -10.53 -12.96
N GLU A 104 -3.85 -11.86 -12.79
CA GLU A 104 -4.71 -12.77 -13.58
C GLU A 104 -6.20 -12.40 -13.48
N LYS A 105 -6.64 -11.80 -12.37
CA LYS A 105 -8.02 -11.36 -12.18
C LYS A 105 -8.36 -10.14 -13.05
N ASP A 106 -7.41 -9.23 -13.21
CA ASP A 106 -7.61 -8.01 -13.98
C ASP A 106 -7.37 -8.28 -15.47
N GLY A 107 -6.53 -9.23 -15.85
CA GLY A 107 -6.36 -9.67 -17.24
C GLY A 107 -5.54 -8.73 -18.12
N TRP A 108 -4.94 -7.68 -17.55
CA TRP A 108 -4.07 -6.74 -18.25
C TRP A 108 -2.84 -6.34 -17.41
N PRO A 109 -1.68 -6.07 -18.04
CA PRO A 109 -0.49 -5.62 -17.34
C PRO A 109 -0.63 -4.15 -16.89
N PHE A 110 -0.08 -3.85 -15.72
CA PHE A 110 0.17 -2.49 -15.25
C PHE A 110 1.64 -2.15 -15.45
N TYR A 111 1.90 -1.02 -16.10
CA TYR A 111 3.23 -0.45 -16.31
C TYR A 111 3.51 0.62 -15.25
N TYR A 112 4.74 0.67 -14.80
CA TYR A 112 5.22 1.62 -13.81
C TYR A 112 6.30 2.48 -14.42
N SER A 113 6.20 3.79 -14.22
CA SER A 113 7.24 4.75 -14.55
C SER A 113 7.47 5.67 -13.37
N TYR A 114 8.73 5.97 -13.05
CA TYR A 114 9.09 6.79 -11.91
C TYR A 114 10.03 7.92 -12.32
N SER A 115 9.81 9.07 -11.73
CA SER A 115 10.70 10.21 -11.69
C SER A 115 10.69 10.77 -10.27
N ARG A 116 11.65 11.64 -9.92
CA ARG A 116 11.74 12.22 -8.59
C ARG A 116 10.43 12.86 -8.09
N LYS A 117 9.64 13.45 -9.00
CA LYS A 117 8.41 14.20 -8.68
C LYS A 117 7.13 13.49 -9.02
N PHE A 118 7.22 12.42 -9.80
CA PHE A 118 6.06 11.68 -10.26
C PHE A 118 6.30 10.20 -10.26
N SER A 119 5.27 9.45 -9.89
CA SER A 119 5.18 8.06 -10.30
C SER A 119 3.91 7.84 -11.07
N TYR A 120 3.99 7.05 -12.11
CA TYR A 120 2.87 6.54 -12.88
C TYR A 120 2.75 5.05 -12.63
N LYS A 121 1.51 4.59 -12.50
CA LYS A 121 1.12 3.18 -12.59
C LYS A 121 -0.12 3.12 -13.46
N GLY A 122 -0.12 2.40 -14.58
CA GLY A 122 -1.34 2.29 -15.38
C GLY A 122 -1.25 1.28 -16.50
N THR A 123 -2.34 1.09 -17.24
CA THR A 123 -2.45 0.09 -18.31
C THR A 123 -1.88 0.56 -19.65
N VAL A 124 -1.36 1.79 -19.72
CA VAL A 124 -0.68 2.35 -20.90
C VAL A 124 0.83 2.34 -20.68
N GLU A 125 1.60 1.72 -21.57
CA GLU A 125 3.04 1.55 -21.40
C GLU A 125 3.84 2.86 -21.54
N ASN A 126 3.60 3.60 -22.61
CA ASN A 126 4.41 4.77 -22.98
C ASN A 126 3.67 6.07 -22.66
N ILE A 127 3.39 6.27 -21.37
CA ILE A 127 2.75 7.50 -20.92
C ILE A 127 3.70 8.70 -21.11
N LYS A 128 3.17 9.81 -21.62
CA LYS A 128 3.85 11.10 -21.51
C LYS A 128 3.39 11.72 -20.20
N PHE A 129 4.33 12.02 -19.31
CA PHE A 129 3.99 12.79 -18.11
C PHE A 129 3.46 14.16 -18.55
N PRO A 130 2.29 14.59 -18.05
CA PRO A 130 1.85 15.96 -18.25
C PRO A 130 2.85 16.91 -17.59
N ASP A 131 2.91 18.14 -18.10
CA ASP A 131 3.92 19.12 -17.70
C ASP A 131 3.79 19.46 -16.19
N TYR A 132 4.83 19.13 -15.41
CA TYR A 132 4.87 19.36 -13.95
C TYR A 132 4.57 20.80 -13.58
N TYR A 133 5.03 21.76 -14.40
CA TYR A 133 4.86 23.18 -14.09
C TYR A 133 3.40 23.63 -14.14
N GLN A 134 2.51 22.81 -14.70
CA GLN A 134 1.07 23.06 -14.70
C GLN A 134 0.39 22.55 -13.42
N TYR A 135 1.05 21.66 -12.66
CA TYR A 135 0.54 21.21 -11.39
C TYR A 135 0.66 22.32 -10.34
N ASN A 136 -0.48 22.81 -9.89
CA ASN A 136 -0.57 23.75 -8.79
C ASN A 136 -1.25 23.06 -7.60
N PRO A 137 -0.53 22.80 -6.49
CA PRO A 137 -1.10 22.18 -5.30
C PRO A 137 -2.36 22.88 -4.76
N ALA A 138 -2.49 24.20 -4.99
CA ALA A 138 -3.64 25.00 -4.56
C ALA A 138 -4.82 25.00 -5.55
N SER A 139 -4.67 24.40 -6.74
CA SER A 139 -5.71 24.38 -7.77
C SER A 139 -6.78 23.34 -7.47
N GLN A 140 -8.04 23.74 -7.54
CA GLN A 140 -9.20 22.83 -7.48
C GLN A 140 -9.42 22.01 -8.76
N LYS A 141 -8.56 22.17 -9.77
CA LYS A 141 -8.72 21.54 -11.09
C LYS A 141 -7.51 20.69 -11.49
N ASN A 142 -6.78 20.15 -10.52
CA ASN A 142 -5.59 19.31 -10.78
C ASN A 142 -5.93 18.08 -11.63
N TYR A 143 -7.13 17.52 -11.48
CA TYR A 143 -7.60 16.43 -12.34
C TYR A 143 -7.50 16.74 -13.85
N LEU A 144 -7.67 17.99 -14.31
CA LEU A 144 -7.62 18.32 -15.75
C LEU A 144 -6.27 18.04 -16.40
N ILE A 145 -5.20 18.01 -15.61
CA ILE A 145 -3.84 17.77 -16.07
C ILE A 145 -3.64 16.28 -16.39
N PHE A 146 -4.31 15.40 -15.64
CA PHE A 146 -4.09 13.95 -15.67
C PHE A 146 -5.22 13.20 -16.37
N TYR A 147 -6.42 13.78 -16.43
CA TYR A 147 -7.59 13.14 -16.98
C TYR A 147 -7.46 12.89 -18.48
N SER A 148 -7.55 11.63 -18.88
CA SER A 148 -7.53 11.22 -20.29
C SER A 148 -8.93 11.08 -20.84
N LYS A 149 -9.38 12.10 -21.58
CA LYS A 149 -10.68 12.08 -22.26
C LYS A 149 -10.78 11.00 -23.34
N GLU A 150 -9.67 10.73 -24.03
CA GLU A 150 -9.62 9.72 -25.10
C GLU A 150 -9.85 8.29 -24.60
N GLN A 151 -9.67 8.06 -23.30
CA GLN A 151 -9.75 6.74 -22.67
C GLN A 151 -11.05 6.50 -21.90
N GLU A 152 -12.00 7.44 -21.92
CA GLU A 152 -13.29 7.34 -21.20
C GLU A 152 -14.08 6.06 -21.50
N ASN A 153 -13.99 5.56 -22.72
CA ASN A 153 -14.73 4.38 -23.19
C ASN A 153 -13.91 3.08 -23.19
N ASN A 154 -12.63 3.13 -22.77
CA ASN A 154 -11.77 1.97 -22.73
C ASN A 154 -11.94 1.24 -21.39
N LYS A 155 -12.66 0.12 -21.40
CA LYS A 155 -12.94 -0.72 -20.22
C LYS A 155 -11.71 -1.27 -19.50
N SER A 156 -10.56 -1.30 -20.16
CA SER A 156 -9.29 -1.75 -19.58
C SER A 156 -8.38 -0.59 -19.21
N TYR A 157 -8.85 0.66 -19.33
CA TYR A 157 -8.07 1.82 -18.96
C TYR A 157 -8.09 2.03 -17.45
N GLU A 158 -6.91 2.02 -16.84
CA GLU A 158 -6.71 2.43 -15.47
C GLU A 158 -5.35 3.07 -15.31
N VAL A 159 -5.31 4.18 -14.57
CA VAL A 159 -4.10 4.96 -14.33
C VAL A 159 -4.11 5.57 -12.94
N PHE A 160 -2.93 5.57 -12.33
CA PHE A 160 -2.57 6.32 -11.16
C PHE A 160 -1.41 7.26 -11.50
N PHE A 161 -1.60 8.54 -11.24
CA PHE A 161 -0.51 9.53 -11.19
C PHE A 161 -0.31 9.95 -9.76
N ASN A 162 0.89 9.76 -9.22
CA ASN A 162 1.27 10.20 -7.90
C ASN A 162 2.24 11.37 -8.02
N VAL A 163 2.05 12.40 -7.19
CA VAL A 163 2.84 13.64 -7.18
C VAL A 163 3.51 13.81 -5.83
N PHE A 164 4.80 14.12 -5.86
CA PHE A 164 5.64 14.23 -4.66
C PHE A 164 6.14 15.68 -4.47
N ASN A 165 6.25 16.13 -3.22
CA ASN A 165 6.82 17.44 -2.89
C ASN A 165 8.36 17.46 -2.96
N ASP A 166 9.01 18.57 -2.59
CA ASP A 166 10.48 18.72 -2.58
C ASP A 166 11.20 17.84 -1.56
N SER A 167 10.46 17.32 -0.57
CA SER A 167 10.94 16.36 0.43
C SER A 167 10.61 14.91 0.06
N ASP A 168 10.28 14.64 -1.22
CA ASP A 168 9.90 13.33 -1.74
C ASP A 168 8.70 12.68 -1.02
N GLN A 169 7.85 13.49 -0.38
CA GLN A 169 6.60 13.03 0.24
C GLN A 169 5.46 13.05 -0.78
N LEU A 170 4.67 11.97 -0.81
CA LEU A 170 3.46 11.90 -1.62
C LEU A 170 2.44 12.92 -1.11
N ILE A 171 2.00 13.82 -1.99
CA ILE A 171 1.03 14.89 -1.64
C ILE A 171 -0.29 14.76 -2.39
N TYR A 172 -0.28 14.11 -3.55
CA TYR A 172 -1.47 13.97 -4.38
C TYR A 172 -1.41 12.70 -5.24
N THR A 173 -2.54 12.02 -5.36
CA THR A 173 -2.74 10.93 -6.32
C THR A 173 -4.01 11.20 -7.13
N PHE A 174 -3.89 11.17 -8.45
CA PHE A 174 -5.02 11.08 -9.35
C PHE A 174 -5.19 9.63 -9.81
N HIS A 175 -6.39 9.10 -9.69
CA HIS A 175 -6.75 7.77 -10.17
C HIS A 175 -7.89 7.89 -11.17
N GLN A 176 -7.71 7.41 -12.39
CA GLN A 176 -8.79 7.29 -13.37
C GLN A 176 -8.94 5.84 -13.78
N ARG A 177 -10.19 5.39 -13.90
CA ARG A 177 -10.58 4.12 -14.49
C ARG A 177 -11.77 4.35 -15.40
N GLU A 178 -11.61 4.09 -16.70
CA GLU A 178 -12.58 4.51 -17.73
C GLU A 178 -12.92 6.02 -17.59
N ASN A 179 -14.19 6.36 -17.47
CA ASN A 179 -14.71 7.71 -17.24
C ASN A 179 -14.89 8.07 -15.75
N GLU A 180 -14.53 7.18 -14.82
CA GLU A 180 -14.53 7.44 -13.38
C GLU A 180 -13.14 7.91 -12.94
N PHE A 181 -13.10 8.91 -12.07
CA PHE A 181 -11.84 9.31 -11.45
C PHE A 181 -12.01 9.71 -9.99
N ASP A 182 -10.90 9.63 -9.26
CA ASP A 182 -10.77 9.98 -7.86
C ASP A 182 -9.48 10.77 -7.64
N GLU A 183 -9.58 11.78 -6.79
CA GLU A 183 -8.45 12.58 -6.33
C GLU A 183 -8.16 12.21 -4.87
N TYR A 184 -6.90 11.94 -4.56
CA TYR A 184 -6.44 11.69 -3.20
C TYR A 184 -5.43 12.75 -2.79
N THR A 185 -5.65 13.44 -1.67
CA THR A 185 -4.67 14.35 -1.08
C THR A 185 -4.12 13.79 0.22
N PHE A 186 -2.82 14.01 0.46
CA PHE A 186 -2.10 13.46 1.58
C PHE A 186 -1.61 14.59 2.47
N HIS A 187 -1.89 14.47 3.77
CA HIS A 187 -1.49 15.45 4.77
C HIS A 187 -0.78 14.73 5.92
N GLU A 188 0.42 15.19 6.22
CA GLU A 188 1.19 14.72 7.37
C GLU A 188 1.28 15.83 8.39
N ALA A 189 1.03 15.51 9.65
CA ALA A 189 1.12 16.44 10.76
C ALA A 189 1.78 15.76 11.95
N GLU A 190 2.67 16.50 12.62
CA GLU A 190 3.07 16.17 13.98
C GLU A 190 2.06 16.76 14.95
N ASP A 191 1.48 15.92 15.79
CA ASP A 191 0.47 16.29 16.79
C ASP A 191 0.91 15.66 18.11
N GLY A 192 1.97 16.23 18.70
CA GLY A 192 2.69 15.65 19.83
C GLY A 192 1.72 15.15 20.92
N PRO A 193 1.76 13.86 21.30
CA PRO A 193 2.84 12.87 21.10
C PRO A 193 2.65 11.91 19.91
N PHE A 194 1.84 12.29 18.92
CA PHE A 194 1.51 11.46 17.77
C PHE A 194 2.10 12.03 16.48
N TYR A 195 2.33 11.13 15.54
CA TYR A 195 2.44 11.46 14.14
C TYR A 195 1.17 11.00 13.43
N LYS A 196 0.60 11.87 12.60
CA LYS A 196 -0.67 11.66 11.92
C LYS A 196 -0.50 11.81 10.41
N LYS A 197 -0.87 10.77 9.65
CA LYS A 197 -1.09 10.89 8.20
C LYS A 197 -2.59 10.83 7.93
N SER A 198 -3.09 11.74 7.10
CA SER A 198 -4.48 11.77 6.65
C SER A 198 -4.52 11.72 5.14
N VAL A 199 -5.40 10.90 4.59
CA VAL A 199 -5.66 10.78 3.16
C VAL A 199 -7.10 11.19 2.91
N TYR A 200 -7.34 12.11 1.99
CA TYR A 200 -8.68 12.56 1.61
C TYR A 200 -8.98 12.12 0.18
N LYS A 201 -10.07 11.39 -0.02
CA LYS A 201 -10.60 11.03 -1.35
C LYS A 201 -11.68 12.03 -1.74
N ASN A 202 -11.52 12.72 -2.86
CA ASN A 202 -12.44 13.74 -3.36
C ASN A 202 -12.81 14.78 -2.28
N GLY A 203 -11.80 15.22 -1.51
CA GLY A 203 -11.94 16.18 -0.41
C GLY A 203 -12.57 15.62 0.88
N LYS A 204 -12.89 14.32 0.95
CA LYS A 204 -13.44 13.67 2.15
C LYS A 204 -12.42 12.75 2.79
N LEU A 205 -12.32 12.77 4.11
CA LEU A 205 -11.38 11.93 4.85
C LEU A 205 -11.62 10.45 4.51
N PHE A 206 -10.63 9.83 3.88
CA PHE A 206 -10.66 8.45 3.40
C PHE A 206 -9.89 7.52 4.31
N SER A 207 -8.70 7.93 4.76
CA SER A 207 -7.92 7.15 5.70
C SER A 207 -7.16 8.07 6.65
N GLU A 208 -6.95 7.61 7.87
CA GLU A 208 -6.13 8.27 8.88
C GLU A 208 -5.26 7.23 9.57
N LEU A 209 -3.97 7.52 9.64
CA LEU A 209 -2.98 6.76 10.37
C LEU A 209 -2.49 7.63 11.53
N ARG A 210 -2.56 7.09 12.75
CA ARG A 210 -2.00 7.70 13.95
C ARG A 210 -0.98 6.77 14.57
N ILE A 211 0.25 7.24 14.69
CA ILE A 211 1.36 6.52 15.32
C ILE A 211 1.72 7.26 16.59
N ALA A 212 1.61 6.58 17.73
CA ALA A 212 2.14 7.10 18.98
C ALA A 212 3.68 7.05 18.93
N ARG A 213 4.36 8.13 19.36
CA ARG A 213 5.83 8.10 19.50
C ARG A 213 6.26 6.95 20.42
N HIS A 214 7.46 6.43 20.20
CA HIS A 214 8.00 5.30 20.94
C HIS A 214 8.01 5.61 22.44
N TYR A 215 7.37 4.77 23.26
CA TYR A 215 7.48 4.80 24.72
C TYR A 215 8.29 3.61 25.20
N GLU A 216 8.80 3.69 26.43
CA GLU A 216 9.54 2.62 27.12
C GLU A 216 8.73 1.29 27.20
N THR A 217 7.41 1.35 27.05
CA THR A 217 6.50 0.18 27.08
C THR A 217 6.04 -0.31 25.71
N GLY A 218 6.58 0.25 24.62
CA GLY A 218 6.19 0.00 23.23
C GLY A 218 5.41 1.19 22.62
N PHE A 219 4.78 0.97 21.46
CA PHE A 219 3.95 2.00 20.82
C PHE A 219 2.69 1.42 20.18
N LYS A 220 1.78 2.33 19.80
CA LYS A 220 0.47 2.02 19.23
C LYS A 220 0.30 2.71 17.88
N LYS A 221 -0.17 1.95 16.89
CA LYS A 221 -0.56 2.42 15.56
C LYS A 221 -2.06 2.18 15.38
N ASP A 222 -2.79 3.24 15.07
CA ASP A 222 -4.21 3.18 14.74
C ASP A 222 -4.39 3.59 13.28
N ILE A 223 -4.99 2.70 12.48
CA ILE A 223 -5.37 2.97 11.09
C ILE A 223 -6.89 3.01 11.05
N LYS A 224 -7.44 4.08 10.49
CA LYS A 224 -8.88 4.27 10.33
C LYS A 224 -9.17 4.51 8.86
N GLN A 225 -9.85 3.59 8.20
CA GLN A 225 -10.24 3.73 6.79
C GLN A 225 -11.76 3.85 6.67
N TYR A 226 -12.22 4.84 5.92
CA TYR A 226 -13.64 5.10 5.67
C TYR A 226 -14.05 4.55 4.32
N ASN A 227 -15.24 3.95 4.26
CA ASN A 227 -15.77 3.43 3.00
C ASN A 227 -16.42 4.57 2.20
N LEU A 228 -15.64 5.18 1.32
CA LEU A 228 -16.09 6.22 0.40
C LEU A 228 -16.34 5.63 -0.98
N THR A 229 -17.60 5.29 -1.23
CA THR A 229 -18.04 4.59 -2.45
C THR A 229 -18.34 5.53 -3.61
N LYS A 230 -18.16 6.84 -3.43
CA LYS A 230 -18.42 7.83 -4.49
C LYS A 230 -17.14 8.21 -5.22
N SER A 231 -17.26 8.40 -6.53
CA SER A 231 -16.20 8.84 -7.43
C SER A 231 -16.74 9.88 -8.41
N TYR A 232 -15.86 10.67 -9.01
CA TYR A 232 -16.26 11.63 -10.04
C TYR A 232 -16.48 10.92 -11.38
N ILE A 233 -17.48 11.37 -12.13
CA ILE A 233 -17.66 11.05 -13.54
C ILE A 233 -17.77 12.35 -14.31
N MET A 234 -17.15 12.43 -15.49
CA MET A 234 -17.38 13.55 -16.40
C MET A 234 -18.76 13.41 -17.05
N ASN A 235 -19.63 14.39 -16.85
CA ASN A 235 -20.92 14.43 -17.54
C ASN A 235 -20.75 14.88 -19.01
N GLU A 236 -21.84 14.86 -19.77
CA GLU A 236 -21.84 15.27 -21.19
C GLU A 236 -21.36 16.70 -21.43
N LYS A 237 -21.42 17.57 -20.41
CA LYS A 237 -20.94 18.96 -20.46
C LYS A 237 -19.45 19.08 -20.08
N GLY A 238 -18.76 17.96 -19.84
CA GLY A 238 -17.37 17.94 -19.39
C GLY A 238 -17.19 18.42 -17.95
N ILE A 239 -18.24 18.37 -17.13
CA ILE A 239 -18.21 18.79 -15.73
C ILE A 239 -18.16 17.53 -14.85
N PRO A 240 -17.21 17.45 -13.89
CA PRO A 240 -17.15 16.33 -12.97
C PRO A 240 -18.32 16.35 -12.00
N VAL A 241 -18.99 15.23 -11.85
CA VAL A 241 -20.11 15.03 -10.91
C VAL A 241 -19.83 13.83 -10.01
N LEU A 242 -20.06 14.00 -8.71
CA LEU A 242 -19.80 12.96 -7.73
C LEU A 242 -20.97 11.98 -7.67
N VAL A 243 -20.75 10.74 -8.08
CA VAL A 243 -21.78 9.68 -8.13
C VAL A 243 -21.30 8.42 -7.41
N GLN A 244 -22.19 7.44 -7.22
CA GLN A 244 -21.80 6.12 -6.72
C GLN A 244 -20.89 5.45 -7.74
N SER A 245 -19.69 5.03 -7.33
CA SER A 245 -18.72 4.37 -8.20
C SER A 245 -19.21 2.98 -8.62
N LYS A 246 -19.05 2.65 -9.91
CA LYS A 246 -19.27 1.29 -10.43
C LYS A 246 -18.21 0.30 -9.96
N PHE A 247 -17.08 0.81 -9.47
CA PHE A 247 -15.94 0.05 -8.98
C PHE A 247 -15.88 -0.06 -7.46
N ALA A 248 -16.87 0.47 -6.74
CA ALA A 248 -17.00 0.21 -5.32
C ALA A 248 -17.06 -1.31 -5.12
N GLU A 249 -16.11 -1.87 -4.37
CA GLU A 249 -16.03 -3.32 -4.15
C GLU A 249 -17.38 -3.84 -3.65
N GLY A 250 -17.97 -4.77 -4.42
CA GLY A 250 -19.22 -5.41 -4.07
C GLY A 250 -19.09 -6.14 -2.73
N LYS A 251 -20.17 -6.13 -1.95
CA LYS A 251 -20.32 -6.74 -0.63
C LYS A 251 -19.58 -8.08 -0.51
N THR A 252 -18.34 -8.06 -0.03
CA THR A 252 -17.68 -9.25 0.52
C THR A 252 -18.29 -9.55 1.89
N ASP A 253 -18.20 -10.79 2.36
CA ASP A 253 -18.87 -11.30 3.59
C ASP A 253 -18.53 -10.51 4.88
N CYS A 254 -17.60 -9.57 4.80
CA CYS A 254 -17.21 -8.61 5.83
C CYS A 254 -17.77 -7.21 5.58
N ASN A 255 -19.09 -7.11 5.38
CA ASN A 255 -19.78 -5.83 5.17
C ASN A 255 -19.59 -4.86 6.34
N CYS A 256 -19.05 -3.68 6.03
CA CYS A 256 -18.68 -2.70 7.02
C CYS A 256 -18.93 -1.27 6.48
N SER A 257 -20.19 -0.82 6.41
CA SER A 257 -20.54 0.33 5.56
C SER A 257 -19.89 1.66 5.99
N LYS A 258 -19.59 1.87 7.27
CA LYS A 258 -18.86 3.07 7.76
C LYS A 258 -17.34 2.98 7.62
N GLY A 259 -16.79 1.80 7.32
CA GLY A 259 -15.36 1.54 7.27
C GLY A 259 -14.81 0.85 8.52
N TYR A 260 -13.49 0.87 8.65
CA TYR A 260 -12.71 -0.04 9.49
C TYR A 260 -11.75 0.71 10.40
N ILE A 261 -11.46 0.13 11.57
CA ILE A 261 -10.36 0.58 12.42
C ILE A 261 -9.45 -0.61 12.71
N THR A 262 -8.17 -0.45 12.41
CA THR A 262 -7.10 -1.39 12.75
C THR A 262 -6.27 -0.80 13.88
N LYS A 263 -6.11 -1.57 14.94
CA LYS A 263 -5.25 -1.24 16.08
C LYS A 263 -4.11 -2.22 16.17
N ILE A 264 -2.90 -1.67 16.17
CA ILE A 264 -1.65 -2.43 16.25
C ILE A 264 -0.89 -1.95 17.48
N ARG A 265 -0.50 -2.89 18.32
CA ARG A 265 0.31 -2.64 19.51
C ARG A 265 1.60 -3.39 19.40
N TYR A 266 2.70 -2.68 19.60
CA TYR A 266 4.05 -3.22 19.54
C TYR A 266 4.61 -3.42 20.96
N LYS A 267 5.52 -4.38 21.10
CA LYS A 267 6.38 -4.53 22.27
C LYS A 267 7.61 -3.61 22.13
N PRO A 268 8.30 -3.26 23.23
CA PRO A 268 9.61 -2.60 23.17
C PRO A 268 10.61 -3.42 22.35
N GLU A 269 11.55 -2.75 21.67
CA GLU A 269 12.57 -3.42 20.85
C GLU A 269 13.43 -4.39 21.68
N GLU A 270 13.77 -4.03 22.91
CA GLU A 270 14.54 -4.85 23.86
C GLU A 270 13.86 -6.18 24.23
N ALA A 271 12.53 -6.24 24.15
CA ALA A 271 11.78 -7.48 24.37
C ALA A 271 11.97 -8.46 23.18
N CYS A 272 12.27 -7.93 21.98
CA CYS A 272 12.56 -8.73 20.80
C CYS A 272 13.94 -9.37 20.85
N ASP A 273 14.94 -8.64 21.37
CA ASP A 273 16.32 -9.12 21.41
C ASP A 273 16.55 -10.22 22.46
N ASN A 274 15.71 -10.27 23.49
CA ASN A 274 15.81 -11.26 24.58
C ASN A 274 14.99 -12.55 24.35
N GLY A 275 14.32 -12.71 23.20
CA GLY A 275 13.57 -13.93 22.88
C GLY A 275 12.40 -14.25 23.82
N ILE A 276 11.95 -13.28 24.63
CA ILE A 276 10.89 -13.49 25.61
C ILE A 276 9.52 -13.37 24.91
N ILE A 277 9.06 -14.49 24.36
CA ILE A 277 7.66 -14.66 23.96
C ILE A 277 6.84 -14.78 25.24
N LEU A 278 6.42 -13.65 25.81
CA LEU A 278 5.35 -13.64 26.81
C LEU A 278 4.02 -13.91 26.08
N ASP A 279 3.44 -15.07 26.38
CA ASP A 279 2.02 -15.42 26.15
C ASP A 279 1.07 -14.40 26.81
#